data_AF-A0A662ABP6-F1
#
_entry.id   AF-A0A662ABP6-F1
#
_cell.length_a   1.000
_cell.length_b   1.000
_cell.length_c   1.000
_cell.angle_alpha   90.00
_cell.angle_beta   90.00
_cell.angle_gamma   90.00
#
_symmetry.space_group_name_H-M   'P 1'
#
loop_
_entity.id
_entity.type
_entity.pdbx_description
1 polymer ?
#
loop_
_entity_poly.entity_id
_entity_poly.type
_entity_poly.pdbx_seq_one_letter_code
_entity_poly.pdbx_strand_id
1 'polypeptide(L)'
;MKIEKMSTEEIKNKLHESIENIDDNEFLLAVKELIDRKYNALDYPELSKIQYDRILESEKQIEKGDFLTNNQVDKIIDKWLEE
;
A
#
# COMPACT_ATOMS: atom_id res chain seq x y z
N MET A 1 1.34 -1.99 36.60
CA MET A 1 1.10 -1.92 35.15
C MET A 1 2.04 -2.93 34.49
N LYS A 2 1.52 -4.06 34.02
CA LYS A 2 2.33 -5.04 33.27
C LYS A 2 2.56 -4.44 31.89
N ILE A 3 3.81 -4.17 31.52
CA ILE A 3 4.14 -3.86 30.13
C ILE A 3 4.09 -5.20 29.41
N GLU A 4 2.99 -5.48 28.73
CA GLU A 4 2.95 -6.57 27.77
C GLU A 4 4.02 -6.30 26.72
N LYS A 5 4.93 -7.25 26.55
CA LYS A 5 6.03 -7.13 25.59
C LYS A 5 5.46 -7.38 24.19
N MET A 6 4.81 -6.36 23.63
CA MET A 6 4.34 -6.38 22.24
C MET A 6 5.52 -6.27 21.29
N SER A 7 5.48 -7.04 20.22
CA SER A 7 6.38 -6.90 19.08
C SER A 7 6.11 -5.58 18.35
N THR A 8 7.11 -5.10 17.62
CA THR A 8 6.99 -3.90 16.78
C THR A 8 5.85 -4.00 15.76
N GLU A 9 5.62 -5.20 15.22
CA GLU A 9 4.54 -5.47 14.27
C GLU A 9 3.16 -5.33 14.92
N GLU A 10 2.97 -5.91 16.11
CA GLU A 10 1.71 -5.79 16.86
C GLU A 10 1.43 -4.34 17.26
N ILE A 11 2.46 -3.55 17.59
CA ILE A 11 2.31 -2.12 17.89
C ILE A 11 1.82 -1.37 16.65
N LYS A 12 2.43 -1.62 15.49
CA LYS A 12 2.03 -0.97 14.22
C LYS A 12 0.59 -1.30 13.84
N ASN A 13 0.18 -2.57 13.95
CA ASN A 13 -1.17 -3.00 13.62
C ASN A 13 -2.21 -2.32 14.54
N LYS A 14 -1.99 -2.33 15.86
CA LYS A 14 -2.90 -1.66 16.79
C LYS A 14 -2.98 -0.15 16.56
N LEU A 15 -1.86 0.50 16.20
CA LEU A 15 -1.85 1.93 15.88
C LEU A 15 -2.65 2.21 14.60
N HIS A 16 -2.51 1.39 13.56
CA HIS A 16 -3.28 1.53 12.33
C HIS A 16 -4.80 1.44 12.60
N GLU A 17 -5.24 0.37 13.27
CA GLU A 17 -6.64 0.18 13.66
C GLU A 17 -7.15 1.34 14.52
N SER A 18 -6.33 1.84 15.46
CA SER A 18 -6.73 2.94 16.33
C SER A 18 -6.90 4.25 15.56
N ILE A 19 -5.97 4.56 14.65
CA ILE A 19 -6.00 5.80 13.84
C ILE A 19 -7.21 5.82 12.91
N GLU A 20 -7.57 4.69 12.30
CA GLU A 20 -8.71 4.58 11.39
C GLU A 20 -10.06 4.92 12.04
N ASN A 21 -10.16 4.80 13.37
CA ASN A 21 -11.41 5.02 14.12
C ASN A 21 -11.44 6.38 14.85
N ILE A 22 -10.53 7.30 14.54
CA ILE A 22 -10.46 8.63 15.17
C ILE A 22 -11.00 9.69 14.20
N ASP A 23 -12.00 10.45 14.64
CA ASP A 23 -12.59 11.57 13.89
C ASP A 23 -12.05 12.96 14.33
N ASP A 24 -11.07 12.99 15.24
CA ASP A 24 -10.46 14.23 15.74
C ASP A 24 -9.27 14.67 14.86
N ASN A 25 -9.53 15.62 13.97
CA ASN A 25 -8.55 16.13 13.02
C ASN A 25 -7.35 16.84 13.70
N GLU A 26 -7.55 17.55 14.81
CA GLU A 26 -6.44 18.24 15.49
C GLU A 26 -5.49 17.21 16.13
N PHE A 27 -6.06 16.17 16.73
CA PHE A 27 -5.28 15.04 17.25
C PHE A 27 -4.51 14.31 16.14
N LEU A 28 -5.17 13.99 15.03
CA LEU A 28 -4.53 13.31 13.91
C LEU A 28 -3.38 14.13 13.29
N LEU A 29 -3.53 15.45 13.23
CA LEU A 29 -2.46 16.36 12.79
C LEU A 29 -1.26 16.32 13.75
N ALA A 30 -1.49 16.34 15.06
CA ALA A 30 -0.41 16.24 16.04
C ALA A 30 0.32 14.88 15.96
N VAL A 31 -0.41 13.78 15.79
CA VAL A 31 0.17 12.45 15.56
C VAL A 31 1.01 12.43 14.30
N LYS A 32 0.51 12.99 13.20
CA LYS A 32 1.24 13.10 11.93
C LYS A 32 2.57 13.85 12.12
N GLU A 33 2.55 15.01 12.78
CA GLU A 33 3.78 15.79 13.03
C GLU A 33 4.82 15.01 13.84
N LEU A 34 4.39 14.19 14.80
CA LEU A 34 5.30 13.35 15.58
C LEU A 34 5.94 12.24 14.72
N ILE A 35 5.17 11.63 13.84
CA ILE A 35 5.63 10.59 12.93
C ILE A 35 6.60 11.17 11.89
N ASP A 36 6.27 12.32 11.30
CA ASP A 36 7.09 12.96 10.26
C ASP A 36 8.51 13.26 10.75
N ARG A 37 8.69 13.63 12.03
CA ARG A 37 10.01 13.85 12.65
C ARG A 37 10.88 12.59 12.73
N LYS A 38 10.26 11.41 12.62
CA LYS A 38 10.92 10.10 12.66
C LYS A 38 10.89 9.40 11.30
N TYR A 39 10.12 9.93 10.35
CA TYR A 39 10.03 9.41 8.99
C TYR A 39 11.30 9.79 8.23
N ASN A 40 12.18 8.82 8.06
CA ASN A 40 13.25 8.92 7.08
C ASN A 40 12.66 8.42 5.76
N ALA A 41 12.37 9.33 4.82
CA ALA A 41 12.07 8.92 3.46
C ALA A 41 13.25 8.07 2.97
N LEU A 42 12.98 6.86 2.49
CA LEU A 42 13.99 6.14 1.74
C LEU A 42 14.26 6.95 0.48
N ASP A 43 15.54 7.28 0.21
CA ASP A 43 15.93 8.05 -0.99
C ASP A 43 15.42 7.41 -2.28
N TYR A 44 15.17 6.09 -2.23
CA TYR A 44 14.49 5.31 -3.26
C TYR A 44 13.48 4.36 -2.61
N PRO A 45 12.26 4.25 -3.13
CA PRO A 45 11.33 3.23 -2.66
C PRO A 45 11.93 1.85 -2.92
N GLU A 46 12.26 1.12 -1.86
CA GLU A 46 12.65 -0.28 -1.98
C GLU A 46 11.43 -1.10 -2.42
N LEU A 47 11.54 -1.77 -3.57
CA LEU A 47 10.52 -2.70 -4.01
C LEU A 47 10.55 -3.92 -3.08
N SER A 48 9.40 -4.27 -2.52
CA SER A 48 9.22 -5.60 -1.94
C SER A 48 9.50 -6.68 -2.99
N LYS A 49 9.89 -7.88 -2.55
CA LYS A 49 10.11 -9.01 -3.44
C LYS A 49 8.92 -9.26 -4.39
N ILE A 50 7.70 -9.15 -3.86
CA ILE A 50 6.46 -9.34 -4.64
C ILE A 50 6.33 -8.27 -5.74
N GLN A 51 6.64 -7.02 -5.45
CA GLN A 51 6.58 -5.95 -6.46
C GLN A 51 7.65 -6.13 -7.54
N TYR A 52 8.87 -6.52 -7.14
CA TYR A 52 9.94 -6.83 -8.09
C TYR A 52 9.57 -8.01 -9.00
N ASP A 53 9.08 -9.10 -8.42
CA ASP A 53 8.66 -10.29 -9.17
C ASP A 53 7.51 -9.98 -10.15
N ARG A 54 6.57 -9.12 -9.76
CA ARG A 54 5.47 -8.66 -10.65
C ARG A 54 5.97 -7.84 -11.82
N ILE A 55 6.98 -6.98 -11.62
CA ILE A 55 7.57 -6.19 -12.70
C ILE A 55 8.26 -7.11 -13.70
N LEU A 56 9.10 -8.03 -13.23
CA LEU A 56 9.79 -8.99 -14.10
C LEU A 56 8.83 -9.85 -14.91
N GLU A 57 7.72 -10.26 -14.32
CA GLU A 57 6.69 -11.02 -15.04
C GLU A 57 5.97 -10.14 -16.08
N SER A 58 5.66 -8.89 -15.73
CA SER A 58 5.03 -7.94 -16.65
C SER A 58 5.91 -7.64 -17.86
N GLU A 59 7.23 -7.51 -17.66
CA GLU A 59 8.20 -7.32 -18.74
C GLU A 59 8.19 -8.50 -19.72
N LYS A 60 8.20 -9.74 -19.21
CA LYS A 60 8.11 -10.95 -20.04
C LYS A 60 6.79 -11.04 -20.81
N GLN A 61 5.69 -10.63 -20.19
CA GLN A 61 4.38 -10.61 -20.84
C GLN A 61 4.36 -9.60 -21.98
N ILE A 62 4.89 -8.39 -21.77
CA ILE A 62 5.00 -7.37 -22.81
C ILE A 62 5.86 -7.87 -23.98
N GLU A 63 7.01 -8.48 -23.71
CA GLU A 63 7.90 -9.04 -24.75
C GLU A 63 7.20 -10.10 -25.63
N LYS A 64 6.27 -10.87 -25.05
CA LYS A 64 5.50 -11.89 -25.75
C LYS A 64 4.25 -11.36 -26.45
N GLY A 65 3.91 -10.09 -26.24
CA GLY A 65 2.65 -9.51 -26.70
C GLY A 65 1.45 -9.87 -25.82
N ASP A 66 1.68 -10.45 -24.63
CA ASP A 66 0.67 -10.81 -23.64
C ASP A 66 0.26 -9.57 -22.83
N PHE A 67 -0.14 -8.50 -23.50
CA PHE A 67 -0.64 -7.28 -22.87
C PHE A 67 -1.96 -6.84 -23.52
N LEU A 68 -2.72 -6.04 -22.78
CA LEU A 68 -3.93 -5.39 -23.28
C LEU A 68 -3.66 -3.90 -23.41
N THR A 69 -4.06 -3.33 -24.54
CA THR A 69 -4.21 -1.89 -24.67
C THR A 69 -5.41 -1.40 -23.86
N ASN A 70 -5.43 -0.12 -23.51
CA ASN A 70 -6.54 0.49 -22.79
C ASN A 70 -7.90 0.19 -23.46
N ASN A 71 -7.99 0.37 -24.77
CA ASN A 71 -9.21 0.06 -25.53
C ASN A 71 -9.65 -1.41 -25.43
N GLN A 72 -8.72 -2.36 -25.28
CA GLN A 72 -9.04 -3.77 -25.09
C GLN A 72 -9.53 -4.04 -23.67
N VAL A 73 -8.92 -3.38 -22.67
CA VAL A 73 -9.35 -3.46 -21.27
C VAL A 73 -10.76 -2.88 -21.11
N ASP A 74 -11.01 -1.70 -21.66
CA ASP A 74 -12.30 -1.01 -21.55
C ASP A 74 -13.45 -1.88 -22.07
N LYS A 75 -13.26 -2.54 -23.22
CA LYS A 75 -14.27 -3.47 -23.78
C LYS A 75 -14.55 -4.68 -22.89
N ILE A 76 -13.54 -5.17 -22.18
CA ILE A 76 -13.70 -6.30 -21.26
C ILE A 76 -14.50 -5.84 -20.03
N ILE A 77 -14.21 -4.64 -19.53
CA ILE A 77 -14.94 -4.03 -18.42
C ILE A 77 -16.39 -3.76 -18.80
N ASP A 78 -16.64 -3.15 -19.96
CA ASP A 78 -17.99 -2.88 -20.46
C ASP A 78 -18.83 -4.16 -20.51
N LYS A 79 -18.24 -5.23 -21.06
CA LYS A 79 -18.91 -6.54 -21.11
C LYS A 79 -19.22 -7.09 -19.72
N TRP A 80 -18.29 -6.97 -18.77
CA TRP A 80 -18.49 -7.47 -17.41
C TRP A 80 -19.58 -6.71 -16.65
N LEU A 81 -19.75 -5.41 -16.93
CA LEU A 81 -20.81 -4.59 -16.33
C LEU A 81 -22.20 -4.86 -16.91
N GLU A 82 -22.29 -5.53 -18.06
CA GLU A 82 -23.54 -5.97 -18.67
C GLU A 82 -23.97 -7.39 -18.22
N GLU A 83 -23.13 -8.10 -17.46
CA GLU A 83 -23.41 -9.42 -16.83
C GLU A 83 -24.06 -9.27 -15.45
#